data_AF-A0A0Q9Y784-F1
#
_entry.id   AF-A0A0Q9Y784-F1
#
_cell.length_a   1.000
_cell.length_b   1.000
_cell.length_c   1.000
_cell.angle_alpha   90.00
_cell.angle_beta   90.00
_cell.angle_gamma   90.00
#
_symmetry.space_group_name_H-M   'P 1'
#
loop_
_entity.id
_entity.type
_entity.pdbx_description
1 polymer ?
#
loop_
_entity_poly.entity_id
_entity_poly.type
_entity_poly.pdbx_seq_one_letter_code
_entity_poly.pdbx_strand_id
1 'polypeptide(L)'
;MNIDTGSLVTFIIMWGIPTFLVIRSYLKMDTDDKKSTLNNFKSRRFILTIGFIIIGVLFIHLDILFTNTIIKISGIGLLLIGGIFSTIATIDMWKFSKIKSLLNLILISIAVFLS
;
A
#
# COMPACT_ATOMS: atom_id res chain seq x y z
N MET A 1 4.67 26.63 -3.16
CA MET A 1 3.68 25.55 -3.00
C MET A 1 2.87 25.88 -1.75
N ASN A 2 1.58 26.17 -1.90
CA ASN A 2 0.71 26.49 -0.77
C ASN A 2 0.02 25.19 -0.33
N ILE A 3 0.53 24.56 0.73
CA ILE A 3 -0.04 23.31 1.25
C ILE A 3 -1.14 23.68 2.24
N ASP A 4 -2.35 23.21 2.00
CA ASP A 4 -3.43 23.37 2.96
C ASP A 4 -3.11 22.63 4.27
N THR A 5 -3.18 23.34 5.39
CA THR A 5 -2.78 22.78 6.70
C THR A 5 -3.73 21.66 7.13
N GLY A 6 -5.02 21.73 6.77
CA GLY A 6 -5.99 20.68 7.07
C GLY A 6 -5.67 19.36 6.37
N SER A 7 -5.36 19.42 5.07
CA SER A 7 -4.95 18.26 4.28
C SER A 7 -3.63 17.67 4.79
N LEU A 8 -2.66 18.50 5.17
CA LEU A 8 -1.39 18.07 5.75
C LEU A 8 -1.58 17.32 7.07
N VAL A 9 -2.39 17.86 7.98
CA VAL A 9 -2.71 17.21 9.27
C VAL A 9 -3.42 15.87 9.03
N THR A 10 -4.39 15.85 8.12
CA THR A 10 -5.11 14.62 7.76
C THR A 10 -4.16 13.55 7.22
N PHE A 11 -3.24 13.94 6.34
CA PHE A 11 -2.22 13.03 5.80
C PHE A 11 -1.31 12.46 6.91
N ILE A 12 -0.83 13.32 7.80
CA ILE A 12 0.03 12.89 8.93
C ILE A 12 -0.72 11.93 9.85
N ILE A 13 -1.99 12.17 10.15
CA ILE A 13 -2.78 11.27 11.00
C ILE A 13 -2.96 9.92 10.30
N MET A 14 -3.38 9.95 9.03
CA MET A 14 -3.71 8.74 8.27
C MET A 14 -2.49 7.84 8.03
N TRP A 15 -1.31 8.41 7.80
CA TRP A 15 -0.08 7.64 7.56
C TRP A 15 0.80 7.49 8.81
N GLY A 16 0.90 8.54 9.61
CA GLY A 16 1.75 8.57 10.80
C GLY A 16 1.31 7.59 11.88
N ILE A 17 -0.01 7.46 12.15
CA ILE A 17 -0.50 6.51 13.16
C ILE A 17 -0.20 5.06 12.74
N PRO A 18 -0.58 4.57 11.54
CA PRO A 18 -0.24 3.22 11.12
C PRO A 18 1.27 2.95 11.07
N THR A 19 2.06 3.89 10.53
CA THR A 19 3.52 3.75 10.48
C THR A 19 4.10 3.63 11.89
N PHE A 20 3.65 4.45 12.84
CA PHE A 20 4.07 4.36 14.23
C PHE A 20 3.70 3.02 14.86
N LEU A 21 2.49 2.52 14.63
CA LEU A 21 2.05 1.23 15.16
C LEU A 21 2.90 0.07 14.61
N VAL A 22 3.22 0.08 13.31
CA VAL A 22 4.05 -0.93 12.67
C VAL A 22 5.48 -0.88 13.23
N ILE A 23 6.09 0.31 13.30
CA ILE A 23 7.44 0.47 13.84
C ILE A 23 7.50 0.04 15.30
N ARG A 24 6.55 0.48 16.13
CA ARG A 24 6.47 0.09 17.55
C ARG A 24 6.35 -1.41 17.71
N SER A 25 5.51 -2.06 16.90
CA SER A 25 5.33 -3.51 16.94
C SER A 25 6.60 -4.24 16.52
N TYR A 26 7.25 -3.77 15.45
CA TYR A 26 8.53 -4.31 15.00
C TYR A 26 9.64 -4.18 16.06
N LEU A 27 9.74 -3.03 16.73
CA LEU A 27 10.76 -2.81 17.76
C LEU A 27 10.56 -3.71 19.00
N LYS A 28 9.31 -4.07 19.31
CA LYS A 28 8.97 -4.96 20.43
C LYS A 28 9.20 -6.45 20.17
N MET A 29 9.36 -6.86 18.91
CA MET A 29 9.66 -8.25 18.55
C MET A 29 11.06 -8.66 19.04
N ASP A 30 11.24 -9.96 19.31
CA ASP A 30 12.56 -10.55 19.54
C ASP A 30 13.39 -10.58 18.25
N THR A 31 14.64 -11.01 18.36
CA THR A 31 15.61 -10.99 17.26
C THR A 31 15.23 -11.91 16.10
N ASP A 32 14.64 -13.08 16.39
CA ASP A 32 14.31 -14.07 15.38
C ASP A 32 13.05 -13.63 14.62
N ASP A 33 12.05 -13.14 15.33
CA ASP A 33 10.83 -12.56 14.76
C ASP A 33 11.12 -11.32 13.92
N LYS A 34 12.02 -10.44 14.38
CA LYS A 34 12.48 -9.28 13.59
C LYS A 34 13.11 -9.71 12.27
N LYS A 35 13.98 -10.72 12.30
CA LYS A 35 14.69 -11.22 11.12
C LYS A 35 13.71 -11.89 10.14
N SER A 36 12.80 -12.71 10.65
CA SER A 36 11.75 -13.37 9.86
C SER A 36 10.84 -12.32 9.19
N THR A 37 10.37 -11.34 9.96
CA THR A 37 9.52 -10.25 9.45
C THR A 37 10.23 -9.43 8.37
N LEU A 38 11.49 -9.07 8.59
CA LEU A 38 12.29 -8.35 7.59
C LEU A 38 12.46 -9.16 6.30
N ASN A 39 12.70 -10.46 6.41
CA ASN A 39 12.81 -11.35 5.25
C ASN A 39 11.48 -11.43 4.48
N ASN A 40 10.34 -11.48 5.18
CA ASN A 40 9.02 -11.44 4.56
C ASN A 40 8.79 -10.12 3.81
N PHE A 41 9.15 -8.98 4.41
CA PHE A 41 9.03 -7.67 3.75
C PHE A 41 9.98 -7.50 2.56
N LYS A 42 11.17 -8.10 2.61
CA LYS A 42 12.12 -8.11 1.49
C LYS A 42 11.75 -9.12 0.40
N SER A 43 10.79 -9.99 0.63
CA SER A 43 10.39 -10.97 -0.38
C SER A 43 9.82 -10.26 -1.61
N ARG A 44 10.21 -10.74 -2.79
CA ARG A 44 9.70 -10.21 -4.07
C ARG A 44 8.16 -10.23 -4.09
N ARG A 45 7.55 -11.24 -3.49
CA ARG A 45 6.09 -11.36 -3.34
C ARG A 45 5.52 -10.19 -2.55
N PHE A 46 6.04 -9.91 -1.36
CA PHE A 46 5.54 -8.80 -0.54
C PHE A 46 5.69 -7.47 -1.25
N ILE A 47 6.87 -7.20 -1.82
CA ILE A 47 7.17 -5.96 -2.53
C ILE A 47 6.20 -5.74 -3.71
N LEU A 48 6.03 -6.75 -4.57
CA LEU A 48 5.20 -6.64 -5.77
C LEU A 48 3.69 -6.65 -5.48
N THR A 49 3.26 -7.03 -4.27
CA THR A 49 1.85 -7.05 -3.89
C THR A 49 1.53 -5.92 -2.94
N ILE A 50 1.60 -6.19 -1.64
CA ILE A 50 1.27 -5.26 -0.55
C ILE A 50 2.15 -4.01 -0.62
N GLY A 51 3.45 -4.18 -0.91
CA GLY A 51 4.39 -3.05 -1.01
C GLY A 51 3.97 -2.03 -2.07
N PHE A 52 3.77 -2.46 -3.31
CA PHE A 52 3.32 -1.60 -4.40
C PHE A 52 1.93 -1.02 -4.17
N ILE A 53 1.00 -1.77 -3.57
CA ILE A 53 -0.32 -1.25 -3.20
C ILE A 53 -0.17 -0.11 -2.19
N ILE A 54 0.55 -0.33 -1.08
CA ILE A 54 0.73 0.68 -0.02
C ILE A 54 1.43 1.93 -0.57
N ILE A 55 2.51 1.77 -1.34
CA ILE A 55 3.25 2.90 -1.91
C ILE A 55 2.40 3.63 -2.95
N GLY A 56 1.64 2.91 -3.77
CA GLY A 56 0.74 3.52 -4.76
C GLY A 56 -0.34 4.38 -4.10
N VAL A 57 -0.97 3.86 -3.02
CA VAL A 57 -1.95 4.62 -2.23
C VAL A 57 -1.30 5.81 -1.53
N LEU A 58 -0.05 5.68 -1.04
CA LEU A 58 0.69 6.79 -0.46
C LEU A 58 0.91 7.91 -1.47
N PHE A 59 1.27 7.57 -2.71
CA PHE A 59 1.50 8.54 -3.78
C PHE A 59 0.23 9.26 -4.19
N ILE A 60 -0.89 8.56 -4.31
CA ILE A 60 -2.19 9.20 -4.57
C ILE A 60 -2.54 10.22 -3.47
N HIS A 61 -2.30 9.89 -2.20
CA HIS A 61 -2.55 10.84 -1.12
C HIS A 61 -1.53 11.99 -1.07
N LEU A 62 -0.29 11.78 -1.53
CA LEU A 62 0.69 12.85 -1.68
C LEU A 62 0.32 13.82 -2.82
N ASP A 63 -0.34 13.34 -3.88
CA ASP A 63 -0.90 14.22 -4.91
C ASP A 63 -1.93 15.18 -4.33
N ILE A 64 -2.77 14.75 -3.38
CA ILE A 64 -3.72 15.65 -2.71
C ILE A 64 -3.01 16.81 -2.00
N LEU A 65 -1.81 16.57 -1.44
CA LEU A 65 -1.02 17.60 -0.76
C LEU A 65 -0.29 18.54 -1.72
N PHE A 66 0.19 18.02 -2.84
CA PHE A 66 1.12 18.73 -3.72
C PHE A 66 0.52 19.13 -5.08
N THR A 67 -0.69 18.65 -5.39
CA THR A 67 -1.41 18.82 -6.66
C THR A 67 -0.49 18.55 -7.86
N ASN A 68 0.17 17.39 -7.84
CA ASN A 68 1.18 17.00 -8.81
C ASN A 68 0.75 15.73 -9.57
N THR A 69 0.27 15.95 -10.79
CA THR A 69 -0.22 14.91 -11.71
C THR A 69 0.79 13.78 -11.93
N ILE A 70 2.10 14.02 -11.87
CA ILE A 70 3.13 12.98 -12.04
C ILE A 70 3.12 12.01 -10.85
N ILE A 71 2.95 12.52 -9.62
CA ILE A 71 2.84 11.71 -8.40
C ILE A 71 1.56 10.87 -8.47
N LYS A 72 0.45 11.44 -8.94
CA LYS A 72 -0.79 10.68 -9.13
C LYS A 72 -0.64 9.53 -10.12
N ILE A 73 -0.10 9.81 -11.32
CA ILE A 73 0.06 8.79 -12.37
C ILE A 73 0.96 7.65 -11.88
N SER A 74 2.07 7.98 -11.21
CA SER A 74 2.95 6.95 -10.64
C SER A 74 2.27 6.14 -9.53
N GLY A 75 1.46 6.78 -8.68
CA GLY A 75 0.65 6.11 -7.66
C GLY A 75 -0.36 5.13 -8.24
N ILE A 76 -1.11 5.54 -9.27
CA ILE A 76 -2.06 4.68 -10.00
C ILE A 76 -1.32 3.50 -10.65
N GLY A 77 -0.18 3.77 -11.31
CA GLY A 77 0.64 2.72 -11.92
C GLY A 77 1.09 1.65 -10.92
N LEU A 78 1.58 2.07 -9.75
CA LEU A 78 1.97 1.15 -8.67
C LEU A 78 0.78 0.34 -8.14
N LEU A 79 -0.38 0.97 -7.95
CA LEU A 79 -1.60 0.30 -7.51
C LEU A 79 -2.06 -0.78 -8.49
N LEU A 80 -2.03 -0.48 -9.80
CA LEU A 80 -2.41 -1.44 -10.83
C LEU A 80 -1.46 -2.64 -10.86
N ILE A 81 -0.15 -2.39 -10.84
CA ILE A 81 0.85 -3.46 -10.82
C ILE A 81 0.66 -4.30 -9.55
N GLY A 82 0.55 -3.65 -8.39
CA GLY A 82 0.32 -4.32 -7.11
C GLY A 82 -0.94 -5.16 -7.07
N GLY A 83 -2.03 -4.66 -7.64
CA GLY A 83 -3.31 -5.36 -7.75
C GLY A 83 -3.25 -6.59 -8.63
N ILE A 84 -2.61 -6.49 -9.80
CA ILE A 84 -2.43 -7.62 -10.72
C ILE A 84 -1.57 -8.71 -10.09
N PHE A 85 -0.43 -8.36 -9.49
CA PHE A 85 0.40 -9.36 -8.82
C PHE A 85 -0.29 -9.95 -7.60
N SER A 86 -1.11 -9.17 -6.89
CA SER A 86 -1.88 -9.67 -5.75
C SER A 86 -2.91 -10.70 -6.17
N THR A 87 -3.65 -10.47 -7.25
CA THR A 87 -4.66 -11.44 -7.73
C THR A 87 -3.99 -12.76 -8.16
N ILE A 88 -2.92 -12.69 -8.95
CA ILE A 88 -2.13 -13.86 -9.36
C ILE A 88 -1.64 -14.63 -8.12
N ALA A 89 -0.98 -13.94 -7.18
CA ALA A 89 -0.44 -14.57 -5.98
C ALA A 89 -1.52 -15.21 -5.08
N THR A 90 -2.72 -14.64 -5.02
CA THR A 90 -3.83 -15.20 -4.22
C THR A 90 -4.45 -16.46 -4.84
N ILE A 91 -4.45 -16.57 -6.17
CA ILE A 91 -4.98 -17.72 -6.90
C ILE A 91 -4.00 -18.90 -6.83
N ASP A 92 -2.71 -18.64 -7.07
CA ASP A 92 -1.71 -19.72 -7.20
C ASP A 92 -1.28 -20.31 -5.85
N MET A 93 -1.13 -19.49 -4.80
CA MET A 93 -0.49 -19.94 -3.56
C MET A 93 -1.43 -20.11 -2.38
N TRP A 94 -2.53 -19.35 -2.31
CA TRP A 94 -3.38 -19.31 -1.12
C TRP A 94 -4.68 -20.12 -1.26
N LYS A 95 -4.95 -20.72 -2.43
CA LYS A 95 -6.19 -21.44 -2.75
C LYS A 95 -7.44 -20.67 -2.30
N PHE A 96 -7.37 -19.34 -2.21
CA PHE A 96 -8.53 -18.55 -1.86
C PHE A 96 -9.52 -18.64 -3.01
N SER A 97 -10.81 -18.59 -2.68
CA SER A 97 -11.85 -18.65 -3.71
C SER A 97 -11.64 -17.50 -4.72
N LYS A 98 -11.86 -17.79 -6.01
CA LYS A 98 -11.81 -16.79 -7.10
C LYS A 98 -12.57 -15.50 -6.75
N ILE A 99 -13.61 -15.62 -5.93
CA ILE A 99 -14.43 -14.53 -5.38
C ILE A 99 -13.59 -13.52 -4.58
N LYS A 100 -12.69 -13.96 -3.68
CA LYS A 100 -11.86 -13.03 -2.88
C LYS A 100 -10.82 -12.29 -3.71
N SER A 101 -10.25 -12.96 -4.72
CA SER A 101 -9.36 -12.31 -5.69
C SER A 101 -10.10 -11.25 -6.51
N LEU A 102 -11.31 -11.56 -6.97
CA LEU A 102 -12.16 -10.62 -7.72
C LEU A 102 -12.56 -9.42 -6.87
N LEU A 103 -12.91 -9.63 -5.59
CA LEU A 103 -13.21 -8.54 -4.66
C LEU A 103 -12.03 -7.58 -4.49
N ASN A 104 -10.80 -8.09 -4.39
CA ASN A 104 -9.62 -7.24 -4.28
C ASN A 104 -9.40 -6.41 -5.57
N LEU A 105 -9.64 -7.01 -6.74
CA LEU A 105 -9.53 -6.32 -8.02
C LEU A 105 -10.60 -5.23 -8.15
N ILE A 106 -11.85 -5.50 -7.76
CA ILE A 106 -12.93 -4.53 -7.73
C ILE A 106 -12.58 -3.37 -6.79
N LEU A 107 -12.05 -3.66 -5.60
CA LEU A 107 -11.66 -2.63 -4.64
C LEU A 107 -10.57 -1.70 -5.19
N ILE A 108 -9.57 -2.26 -5.87
CA ILE A 108 -8.51 -1.48 -6.51
C ILE A 108 -9.07 -0.65 -7.66
N SER A 109 -9.96 -1.21 -8.49
CA SER A 109 -10.62 -0.46 -9.57
C SER A 109 -11.46 0.71 -9.03
N ILE A 110 -12.18 0.51 -7.93
CA ILE A 110 -12.93 1.58 -7.25
C ILE A 110 -11.98 2.63 -6.71
N ALA A 111 -10.88 2.23 -6.08
CA ALA A 111 -9.89 3.16 -5.54
C ALA A 111 -9.27 4.03 -6.65
N VAL A 112 -8.97 3.45 -7.81
CA VAL A 112 -8.47 4.18 -8.98
C VAL A 112 -9.54 5.10 -9.59
N PHE A 113 -10.81 4.68 -9.61
CA PHE A 113 -11.90 5.50 -10.12
C PHE A 113 -12.19 6.73 -9.24
N LEU A 114 -12.02 6.59 -7.92
CA LEU A 114 -12.27 7.66 -6.95
C LEU A 114 -11.08 8.60 -6.71
N SER A 115 -9.90 8.28 -7.24
CA SER A 115 -8.66 9.08 -7.13
C SER A 115 -8.46 10.05 -8.29
#